data_AF-A0AAW1FA63-F1
#
_entry.id   AF-A0AAW1FA63-F1
#
_cell.length_a   1.000
_cell.length_b   1.000
_cell.length_c   1.000
_cell.angle_alpha   90.00
_cell.angle_beta   90.00
_cell.angle_gamma   90.00
#
_symmetry.space_group_name_H-M   'P 1'
#
loop_
_entity.id
_entity.type
_entity.pdbx_description
1 polymer ?
#
loop_
_entity_poly.entity_id
_entity_poly.type
_entity_poly.pdbx_seq_one_letter_code
_entity_poly.pdbx_strand_id
1 'polypeptide(L)'
;MTTYISEIDVSLNNVEEQNLRGKGFKQLPGNLNKEAGGNCIYLWYKEGPKAITKIQVTFNDGMTTGLTRAGYKKINKNLNAGARGDCIYLWSYQGSGEFDTPIVEIDVTTDVNNEAAKFAFGWERMACDLNRKAGGAWIHIWVKRVKQTYICDITATDSFGLDADLFGNHYIRVDENTNRGAGGSKVFIWYRQTTDPKRALADLKVSINDKEAREYQDQNYRNVNVNLNDETCGNQVYLWYKQEESSNPIKAIALLLNTALADDYRKAGLTVIEKDLNAGNCSHAQYLCVYQ
;
A
#
# COMPACT_ATOMS: atom_id res chain seq x y z
N MET A 1 -3.52 -10.15 29.22
CA MET A 1 -3.12 -8.88 28.56
C MET A 1 -3.41 -9.04 27.08
N THR A 2 -4.05 -8.07 26.44
CA THR A 2 -4.22 -8.06 24.99
C THR A 2 -2.85 -7.89 24.32
N THR A 3 -2.55 -8.71 23.32
CA THR A 3 -1.31 -8.64 22.55
C THR A 3 -1.64 -8.29 21.10
N TYR A 4 -0.72 -7.55 20.47
CA TYR A 4 -0.78 -7.11 19.09
C TYR A 4 0.53 -7.45 18.40
N ILE A 5 0.59 -7.36 17.07
CA ILE A 5 1.88 -7.38 16.37
C ILE A 5 2.71 -6.19 16.88
N SER A 6 3.80 -6.45 17.58
CA SER A 6 4.59 -5.43 18.28
C SER A 6 5.97 -5.23 17.68
N GLU A 7 6.52 -6.26 17.04
CA GLU A 7 7.80 -6.22 16.36
C GLU A 7 7.70 -6.99 15.05
N ILE A 8 8.42 -6.53 14.04
CA ILE A 8 8.64 -7.22 12.78
C ILE A 8 10.14 -7.21 12.46
N ASP A 9 10.62 -8.28 11.85
CA ASP A 9 11.99 -8.40 11.34
C ASP A 9 11.99 -9.30 10.10
N VAL A 10 13.11 -9.39 9.40
CA VAL A 10 13.28 -10.15 8.16
C VAL A 10 14.47 -11.08 8.32
N SER A 11 14.48 -12.25 7.69
CA SER A 11 15.69 -13.07 7.59
C SER A 11 16.16 -13.15 6.14
N LEU A 12 17.47 -13.02 5.90
CA LEU A 12 18.08 -13.15 4.58
C LEU A 12 18.76 -14.50 4.34
N ASN A 13 18.92 -15.31 5.39
CA ASN A 13 19.61 -16.59 5.38
C ASN A 13 19.24 -17.41 6.64
N ASN A 14 19.59 -18.70 6.62
CA ASN A 14 19.27 -19.64 7.71
C ASN A 14 19.85 -19.24 9.08
N VAL A 15 21.01 -18.58 9.13
CA VAL A 15 21.62 -18.16 10.41
C VAL A 15 20.75 -17.10 11.08
N GLU A 16 20.26 -16.12 10.30
CA GLU A 16 19.31 -15.12 10.79
C GLU A 16 17.98 -15.75 11.23
N GLU A 17 17.47 -16.75 10.49
CA GLU A 17 16.26 -17.48 10.91
C GLU A 17 16.42 -18.13 12.28
N GLN A 18 17.53 -18.83 12.52
CA GLN A 18 17.79 -19.47 13.83
C GLN A 18 17.91 -18.42 14.94
N ASN A 19 18.56 -17.29 14.66
CA ASN A 19 18.67 -16.18 15.61
C ASN A 19 17.29 -15.59 15.95
N LEU A 20 16.40 -15.42 14.97
CA LEU A 20 15.05 -14.90 15.19
C LEU A 20 14.17 -15.88 15.95
N ARG A 21 14.25 -17.18 15.63
CA ARG A 21 13.60 -18.25 16.41
C ARG A 21 14.05 -18.22 17.87
N GLY A 22 15.35 -18.12 18.12
CA GLY A 22 15.91 -18.00 19.47
C GLY A 22 15.44 -16.77 20.25
N LYS A 23 15.03 -15.70 19.56
CA LYS A 23 14.45 -14.47 20.15
C LYS A 23 12.93 -14.52 20.31
N GLY A 24 12.30 -15.64 19.95
CA GLY A 24 10.86 -15.86 20.04
C GLY A 24 10.04 -15.21 18.93
N PHE A 25 10.65 -14.89 17.78
CA PHE A 25 9.90 -14.45 16.61
C PHE A 25 9.18 -15.63 15.94
N LYS A 26 7.98 -15.37 15.42
CA LYS A 26 7.20 -16.28 14.58
C LYS A 26 7.47 -15.95 13.11
N GLN A 27 7.82 -16.96 12.32
CA GLN A 27 8.02 -16.83 10.87
C GLN A 27 6.67 -16.83 10.15
N LEU A 28 6.49 -15.98 9.14
CA LEU A 28 5.40 -16.12 8.19
C LEU A 28 5.76 -17.09 7.06
N PRO A 29 4.79 -17.87 6.56
CA PRO A 29 5.02 -18.71 5.39
C PRO A 29 5.26 -17.85 4.15
N GLY A 30 6.04 -18.37 3.19
CA GLY A 30 6.26 -17.71 1.90
C GLY A 30 7.61 -17.00 1.80
N ASN A 31 8.36 -17.34 0.76
CA ASN A 31 9.60 -16.64 0.40
C ASN A 31 9.24 -15.31 -0.27
N LEU A 32 9.65 -14.19 0.31
CA LEU A 32 9.39 -12.86 -0.25
C LEU A 32 10.04 -12.64 -1.62
N ASN A 33 11.09 -13.41 -1.92
CA ASN A 33 11.84 -13.40 -3.16
C ASN A 33 11.44 -14.55 -4.12
N LYS A 34 10.24 -15.12 -3.93
CA LYS A 34 9.78 -16.28 -4.71
C LYS A 34 9.85 -15.97 -6.21
N GLU A 35 10.50 -16.87 -6.96
CA GLU A 35 10.71 -16.79 -8.42
C GLU A 35 11.57 -15.60 -8.90
N ALA A 36 12.09 -14.76 -8.01
CA ALA A 36 12.97 -13.64 -8.35
C ALA A 36 14.47 -14.03 -8.47
N GLY A 37 14.84 -15.26 -8.07
CA GLY A 37 16.19 -15.81 -8.22
C GLY A 37 17.23 -15.34 -7.19
N GLY A 38 16.79 -14.82 -6.04
CA GLY A 38 17.66 -14.36 -4.94
C GLY A 38 17.62 -15.23 -3.68
N ASN A 39 17.98 -14.63 -2.54
CA ASN A 39 17.96 -15.30 -1.24
C ASN A 39 16.54 -15.75 -0.89
N CYS A 40 16.41 -16.83 -0.10
CA CYS A 40 15.16 -17.13 0.59
C CYS A 40 14.96 -16.12 1.72
N ILE A 41 13.99 -15.22 1.55
CA ILE A 41 13.73 -14.13 2.48
C ILE A 41 12.39 -14.36 3.14
N TYR A 42 12.33 -14.24 4.46
CA TYR A 42 11.10 -14.44 5.23
C TYR A 42 10.82 -13.26 6.14
N LEU A 43 9.53 -12.95 6.31
CA LEU A 43 9.04 -11.97 7.27
C LEU A 43 8.76 -12.67 8.61
N TRP A 44 9.08 -11.98 9.69
CA TRP A 44 8.96 -12.47 11.06
C TRP A 44 8.25 -11.44 11.92
N TYR A 45 7.54 -11.90 12.94
CA TYR A 45 6.86 -11.01 13.88
C TYR A 45 6.93 -11.51 15.32
N LYS A 46 6.71 -10.59 16.27
CA LYS A 46 6.40 -10.90 17.67
C LYS A 46 5.13 -10.19 18.09
N GLU A 47 4.46 -10.83 19.04
CA GLU A 47 3.32 -10.26 19.73
C GLU A 47 3.74 -9.61 21.03
N GLY A 48 3.09 -8.51 21.38
CA GLY A 48 3.39 -7.74 22.59
C GLY A 48 2.39 -6.61 22.84
N PRO A 49 2.57 -5.85 23.93
CA PRO A 49 1.61 -4.82 24.33
C PRO A 49 1.72 -3.52 23.52
N LYS A 50 2.87 -3.26 22.87
CA LYS A 50 3.12 -2.05 22.07
C LYS A 50 2.84 -2.35 20.60
N ALA A 51 1.65 -2.02 20.12
CA ALA A 51 1.23 -2.35 18.76
C ALA A 51 1.98 -1.55 17.69
N ILE A 52 2.37 -2.23 16.62
CA ILE A 52 2.61 -1.61 15.32
C ILE A 52 1.24 -1.24 14.74
N THR A 53 1.14 -0.03 14.22
CA THR A 53 -0.10 0.50 13.62
C THR A 53 0.07 0.79 12.14
N LYS A 54 1.29 0.95 11.64
CA LYS A 54 1.57 1.15 10.21
C LYS A 54 2.82 0.40 9.78
N ILE A 55 2.75 -0.14 8.56
CA ILE A 55 3.86 -0.72 7.84
C ILE A 55 4.01 0.06 6.53
N GLN A 56 5.24 0.36 6.15
CA GLN A 56 5.58 1.07 4.91
C GLN A 56 6.81 0.42 4.28
N VAL A 57 7.01 0.62 2.99
CA VAL A 57 8.17 0.14 2.25
C VAL A 57 8.83 1.27 1.48
N THR A 58 10.14 1.18 1.30
CA THR A 58 10.91 2.12 0.48
C THR A 58 11.69 1.37 -0.57
N PHE A 59 11.64 1.83 -1.82
CA PHE A 59 12.41 1.29 -2.95
C PHE A 59 13.36 2.33 -3.58
N ASN A 60 13.48 3.51 -2.97
CA ASN A 60 14.46 4.54 -3.32
C ASN A 60 14.75 5.43 -2.09
N ASP A 61 15.83 6.20 -2.17
CA ASP A 61 16.31 7.03 -1.05
C ASP A 61 15.40 8.22 -0.72
N GLY A 62 14.71 8.77 -1.71
CA GLY A 62 13.76 9.88 -1.52
C GLY A 62 12.66 9.53 -0.53
N MET A 63 12.13 8.30 -0.61
CA MET A 63 11.10 7.79 0.29
C MET A 63 11.58 7.62 1.75
N THR A 64 12.88 7.54 2.00
CA THR A 64 13.46 7.27 3.33
C THR A 64 13.39 8.50 4.26
N THR A 65 13.53 9.70 3.70
CA THR A 65 13.66 10.93 4.49
C THR A 65 12.40 11.23 5.30
N GLY A 66 11.22 11.15 4.67
CA GLY A 66 9.94 11.40 5.35
C GLY A 66 9.66 10.42 6.48
N LEU A 67 9.84 9.12 6.23
CA LEU A 67 9.66 8.05 7.23
C LEU A 67 10.59 8.24 8.44
N THR A 68 11.85 8.56 8.19
CA THR A 68 12.84 8.80 9.25
C THR A 68 12.41 9.98 10.13
N ARG A 69 12.02 11.10 9.52
CA ARG A 69 11.57 12.30 10.24
C ARG A 69 10.27 12.07 11.02
N ALA A 70 9.39 11.23 10.49
CA ALA A 70 8.14 10.84 11.16
C ALA A 70 8.33 9.76 12.25
N GLY A 71 9.56 9.30 12.50
CA GLY A 71 9.86 8.35 13.57
C GLY A 71 9.56 6.88 13.24
N TYR A 72 9.44 6.53 11.96
CA TYR A 72 9.33 5.12 11.56
C TYR A 72 10.66 4.40 11.79
N LYS A 73 10.57 3.14 12.22
CA LYS A 73 11.72 2.26 12.41
C LYS A 73 11.99 1.44 11.16
N LYS A 74 13.16 1.66 10.53
CA LYS A 74 13.66 0.86 9.41
C LYS A 74 14.11 -0.53 9.88
N ILE A 75 13.79 -1.55 9.10
CA ILE A 75 14.42 -2.87 9.16
C ILE A 75 15.51 -2.88 8.09
N ASN A 76 16.77 -2.89 8.52
CA ASN A 76 17.91 -2.68 7.63
C ASN A 76 18.31 -3.96 6.87
N LYS A 77 17.35 -4.53 6.12
CA LYS A 77 17.49 -5.75 5.32
C LYS A 77 16.80 -5.53 3.98
N ASN A 78 17.55 -5.70 2.89
CA ASN A 78 17.01 -5.58 1.54
C ASN A 78 16.14 -6.81 1.22
N LEU A 79 14.85 -6.59 0.97
CA LEU A 79 13.90 -7.67 0.66
C LEU A 79 14.14 -8.32 -0.71
N ASN A 80 14.96 -7.71 -1.57
CA ASN A 80 15.42 -8.28 -2.84
C ASN A 80 16.88 -8.75 -2.77
N ALA A 81 17.44 -9.00 -1.57
CA ALA A 81 18.83 -9.44 -1.45
C ALA A 81 19.11 -10.72 -2.26
N GLY A 82 20.18 -10.71 -3.05
CA GLY A 82 20.56 -11.80 -3.94
C GLY A 82 19.77 -11.84 -5.26
N ALA A 83 18.63 -11.15 -5.35
CA ALA A 83 17.90 -10.96 -6.60
C ALA A 83 18.39 -9.69 -7.31
N ARG A 84 17.92 -9.49 -8.55
CA ARG A 84 18.04 -8.19 -9.24
C ARG A 84 16.90 -7.27 -8.78
N GLY A 85 16.86 -6.02 -9.25
CA GLY A 85 15.73 -5.12 -9.01
C GLY A 85 15.99 -4.02 -7.98
N ASP A 86 14.91 -3.41 -7.50
CA ASP A 86 15.00 -2.29 -6.55
C ASP A 86 15.36 -2.80 -5.15
N CYS A 87 16.18 -2.05 -4.39
CA CYS A 87 16.44 -2.35 -2.99
C CYS A 87 15.23 -1.97 -2.14
N ILE A 88 14.48 -2.96 -1.66
CA ILE A 88 13.27 -2.73 -0.86
C ILE A 88 13.58 -2.87 0.62
N TYR A 89 13.16 -1.89 1.42
CA TYR A 89 13.28 -1.92 2.88
C TYR A 89 11.93 -1.73 3.55
N LEU A 90 11.71 -2.48 4.62
CA LEU A 90 10.49 -2.45 5.42
C LEU A 90 10.63 -1.45 6.59
N TRP A 91 9.54 -0.77 6.90
CA TRP A 91 9.45 0.22 7.97
C TRP A 91 8.21 -0.05 8.82
N SER A 92 8.32 0.20 10.12
CA SER A 92 7.21 0.07 11.07
C SER A 92 7.04 1.33 11.91
N TYR A 93 5.80 1.60 12.31
CA TYR A 93 5.46 2.69 13.20
C TYR A 93 4.54 2.20 14.31
N GLN A 94 4.83 2.63 15.54
CA GLN A 94 4.02 2.39 16.73
C GLN A 94 3.31 3.70 17.08
N GLY A 95 2.13 3.89 16.51
CA GLY A 95 1.30 5.06 16.74
C GLY A 95 0.26 4.85 17.83
N SER A 96 -0.47 5.92 18.12
CA SER A 96 -1.60 5.89 19.05
C SER A 96 -2.61 6.98 18.67
N GLY A 97 -3.88 6.77 19.06
CA GLY A 97 -4.96 7.71 18.77
C GLY A 97 -5.90 7.18 17.69
N GLU A 98 -6.75 8.08 17.19
CA GLU A 98 -7.89 7.73 16.34
C GLU A 98 -7.49 7.10 15.01
N PHE A 99 -6.37 7.54 14.44
CA PHE A 99 -5.87 7.12 13.12
C PHE A 99 -4.84 5.98 13.19
N ASP A 100 -4.70 5.36 14.36
CA ASP A 100 -3.65 4.38 14.67
C ASP A 100 -4.28 3.12 15.26
N THR A 101 -4.95 2.37 14.41
CA THR A 101 -5.60 1.10 14.80
C THR A 101 -4.55 -0.03 14.80
N PRO A 102 -4.35 -0.72 15.94
CA PRO A 102 -3.39 -1.83 16.07
C PRO A 102 -3.53 -2.93 15.02
N ILE A 103 -2.39 -3.41 14.51
CA ILE A 103 -2.30 -4.61 13.68
C ILE A 103 -2.28 -5.84 14.59
N VAL A 104 -3.16 -6.80 14.33
CA VAL A 104 -3.30 -8.06 15.09
C VAL A 104 -2.82 -9.27 14.31
N GLU A 105 -2.88 -9.22 12.98
CA GLU A 105 -2.37 -10.29 12.11
C GLU A 105 -1.61 -9.68 10.94
N ILE A 106 -0.60 -10.42 10.48
CA ILE A 106 0.20 -10.10 9.31
C ILE A 106 0.33 -11.36 8.46
N ASP A 107 0.30 -11.21 7.14
CA ASP A 107 0.45 -12.29 6.18
C ASP A 107 1.17 -11.78 4.93
N VAL A 108 1.56 -12.70 4.04
CA VAL A 108 2.20 -12.37 2.77
C VAL A 108 1.55 -13.16 1.64
N THR A 109 1.57 -12.64 0.42
CA THR A 109 1.01 -13.35 -0.74
C THR A 109 1.75 -14.68 -0.95
N THR A 110 1.03 -15.79 -0.84
CA THR A 110 1.52 -17.14 -1.15
C THR A 110 0.95 -17.68 -2.47
N ASP A 111 -0.24 -17.20 -2.84
CA ASP A 111 -0.94 -17.45 -4.09
C ASP A 111 -1.61 -16.16 -4.58
N VAL A 112 -1.12 -15.64 -5.71
CA VAL A 112 -1.59 -14.38 -6.29
C VAL A 112 -3.04 -14.45 -6.78
N ASN A 113 -3.50 -15.62 -7.26
CA ASN A 113 -4.84 -15.75 -7.83
C ASN A 113 -5.93 -15.73 -6.75
N ASN A 114 -5.56 -16.00 -5.50
CA ASN A 114 -6.47 -16.04 -4.36
C ASN A 114 -6.27 -14.85 -3.39
N GLU A 115 -5.33 -13.94 -3.67
CA GLU A 115 -5.03 -12.84 -2.75
C GLU A 115 -6.21 -11.86 -2.59
N ALA A 116 -6.99 -11.64 -3.66
CA ALA A 116 -8.10 -10.69 -3.67
C ALA A 116 -9.18 -11.03 -2.63
N ALA A 117 -9.44 -12.32 -2.40
CA ALA A 117 -10.44 -12.76 -1.43
C ALA A 117 -10.14 -12.30 0.01
N LYS A 118 -8.87 -11.95 0.31
CA LYS A 118 -8.47 -11.46 1.63
C LYS A 118 -9.17 -10.16 2.03
N PHE A 119 -9.52 -9.29 1.08
CA PHE A 119 -10.27 -8.06 1.37
C PHE A 119 -11.60 -8.35 2.07
N ALA A 120 -12.33 -9.39 1.63
CA ALA A 120 -13.59 -9.81 2.23
C ALA A 120 -13.47 -10.30 3.68
N PHE A 121 -12.25 -10.65 4.12
CA PHE A 121 -11.95 -11.08 5.49
C PHE A 121 -11.30 -9.98 6.34
N GLY A 122 -11.37 -8.72 5.88
CA GLY A 122 -10.88 -7.55 6.61
C GLY A 122 -9.36 -7.36 6.55
N TRP A 123 -8.69 -7.99 5.58
CA TRP A 123 -7.26 -7.74 5.34
C TRP A 123 -7.07 -6.52 4.44
N GLU A 124 -6.00 -5.78 4.73
CA GLU A 124 -5.54 -4.63 3.97
C GLU A 124 -4.22 -4.99 3.27
N ARG A 125 -4.12 -4.69 1.97
CA ARG A 125 -2.91 -4.95 1.19
C ARG A 125 -1.95 -3.77 1.27
N MET A 126 -0.67 -4.04 1.44
CA MET A 126 0.40 -3.07 1.22
C MET A 126 0.71 -2.94 -0.26
N ALA A 127 0.95 -1.72 -0.72
CA ALA A 127 0.70 -1.37 -2.11
C ALA A 127 1.76 -1.81 -3.13
N CYS A 128 3.02 -1.96 -2.71
CA CYS A 128 4.09 -2.32 -3.64
C CYS A 128 4.26 -3.83 -3.74
N ASP A 129 4.53 -4.31 -4.94
CA ASP A 129 5.10 -5.65 -5.17
C ASP A 129 6.51 -5.71 -4.56
N LEU A 130 6.75 -6.65 -3.65
CA LEU A 130 8.03 -6.82 -2.98
C LEU A 130 9.13 -7.36 -3.90
N ASN A 131 8.78 -7.91 -5.06
CA ASN A 131 9.72 -8.32 -6.11
C ASN A 131 9.93 -7.23 -7.18
N ARG A 132 9.72 -5.96 -6.82
CA ARG A 132 9.81 -4.81 -7.73
C ARG A 132 11.10 -4.81 -8.57
N LYS A 133 10.94 -4.91 -9.89
CA LYS A 133 12.01 -4.99 -10.91
C LYS A 133 12.97 -6.19 -10.77
N ALA A 134 12.73 -7.08 -9.81
CA ALA A 134 13.41 -8.35 -9.71
C ALA A 134 12.80 -9.37 -10.68
N GLY A 135 11.50 -9.23 -10.96
CA GLY A 135 10.69 -10.27 -11.61
C GLY A 135 10.28 -11.33 -10.61
N GLY A 136 9.65 -12.41 -11.08
CA GLY A 136 9.13 -13.47 -10.21
C GLY A 136 7.68 -13.26 -9.79
N ALA A 137 7.31 -13.83 -8.65
CA ALA A 137 5.94 -13.80 -8.16
C ALA A 137 5.54 -12.40 -7.69
N TRP A 138 4.26 -12.05 -7.81
CA TRP A 138 3.71 -10.83 -7.21
C TRP A 138 3.55 -11.05 -5.70
N ILE A 139 4.37 -10.37 -4.90
CA ILE A 139 4.39 -10.57 -3.46
C ILE A 139 3.95 -9.28 -2.77
N HIS A 140 2.91 -9.36 -1.93
CA HIS A 140 2.44 -8.25 -1.11
C HIS A 140 2.41 -8.63 0.37
N ILE A 141 2.54 -7.64 1.24
CA ILE A 141 2.27 -7.79 2.68
C ILE A 141 0.80 -7.48 2.91
N TRP A 142 0.15 -8.27 3.77
CA TRP A 142 -1.23 -8.10 4.19
C TRP A 142 -1.28 -7.89 5.69
N VAL A 143 -2.14 -6.98 6.14
CA VAL A 143 -2.34 -6.71 7.57
C VAL A 143 -3.82 -6.79 7.92
N LYS A 144 -4.11 -7.29 9.11
CA LYS A 144 -5.45 -7.23 9.70
C LYS A 144 -5.41 -6.44 10.98
N ARG A 145 -6.37 -5.55 11.15
CA ARG A 145 -6.45 -4.64 12.29
C ARG A 145 -7.43 -5.14 13.34
N VAL A 146 -7.23 -4.71 14.58
CA VAL A 146 -8.10 -5.09 15.71
C VAL A 146 -9.56 -4.64 15.52
N LYS A 147 -9.78 -3.59 14.72
CA LYS A 147 -11.09 -3.07 14.34
C LYS A 147 -11.08 -2.77 12.84
N GLN A 148 -12.26 -2.87 12.22
CA GLN A 148 -12.46 -2.39 10.85
C GLN A 148 -12.08 -0.91 10.78
N THR A 149 -11.27 -0.57 9.78
CA THR A 149 -10.93 0.80 9.44
C THR A 149 -11.68 1.23 8.17
N TYR A 150 -11.80 2.54 8.00
CA TYR A 150 -12.36 3.16 6.82
C TYR A 150 -11.44 4.27 6.37
N ILE A 151 -11.32 4.44 5.06
CA ILE A 151 -10.59 5.55 4.46
C ILE A 151 -11.41 6.81 4.69
N CYS A 152 -10.89 7.77 5.45
CA CYS A 152 -11.57 9.03 5.76
C CYS A 152 -10.98 10.24 5.06
N ASP A 153 -9.83 10.08 4.42
CA ASP A 153 -9.14 11.15 3.71
C ASP A 153 -8.22 10.56 2.63
N ILE A 154 -8.01 11.31 1.56
CA ILE A 154 -7.18 10.90 0.43
C ILE A 154 -6.49 12.11 -0.19
N THR A 155 -5.21 11.96 -0.51
CA THR A 155 -4.42 12.97 -1.21
C THR A 155 -3.37 12.31 -2.10
N ALA A 156 -2.56 13.09 -2.81
CA ALA A 156 -1.44 12.60 -3.60
C ALA A 156 -0.25 13.58 -3.51
N THR A 157 0.94 13.10 -3.82
CA THR A 157 2.15 13.93 -3.96
C THR A 157 2.93 13.50 -5.20
N ASP A 158 3.56 14.45 -5.88
CA ASP A 158 4.44 14.26 -7.04
C ASP A 158 5.94 14.31 -6.66
N SER A 159 6.21 14.58 -5.38
CA SER A 159 7.54 14.73 -4.80
C SER A 159 7.55 14.27 -3.35
N PHE A 160 8.75 14.20 -2.75
CA PHE A 160 8.95 13.73 -1.37
C PHE A 160 8.88 14.85 -0.31
N GLY A 161 8.63 16.09 -0.73
CA GLY A 161 8.73 17.27 0.15
C GLY A 161 7.74 17.25 1.31
N LEU A 162 6.56 16.67 1.11
CA LEU A 162 5.47 16.60 2.09
C LEU A 162 5.40 15.27 2.84
N ASP A 163 6.27 14.30 2.54
CA ASP A 163 6.20 12.96 3.13
C ASP A 163 6.22 13.01 4.67
N ALA A 164 7.14 13.79 5.25
CA ALA A 164 7.26 13.89 6.71
C ALA A 164 5.99 14.44 7.36
N ASP A 165 5.38 15.47 6.75
CA ASP A 165 4.17 16.09 7.25
C ASP A 165 2.97 15.15 7.11
N LEU A 166 2.83 14.46 5.98
CA LEU A 166 1.75 13.50 5.77
C LEU A 166 1.84 12.31 6.72
N PHE A 167 3.03 11.73 6.89
CA PHE A 167 3.26 10.67 7.88
C PHE A 167 3.00 11.17 9.32
N GLY A 168 3.45 12.37 9.66
CA GLY A 168 3.19 13.01 10.94
C GLY A 168 1.70 13.28 11.19
N ASN A 169 0.91 13.49 10.13
CA ASN A 169 -0.54 13.62 10.16
C ASN A 169 -1.28 12.28 9.96
N HIS A 170 -0.60 11.16 10.24
CA HIS A 170 -1.13 9.80 10.24
C HIS A 170 -1.62 9.27 8.89
N TYR A 171 -1.22 9.88 7.77
CA TYR A 171 -1.45 9.29 6.45
C TYR A 171 -0.58 8.04 6.26
N ILE A 172 -1.09 7.16 5.41
CA ILE A 172 -0.45 5.94 4.92
C ILE A 172 -0.22 6.16 3.43
N ARG A 173 1.03 6.03 2.98
CA ARG A 173 1.33 6.05 1.55
C ARG A 173 0.95 4.72 0.94
N VAL A 174 0.31 4.77 -0.21
CA VAL A 174 0.28 3.67 -1.15
C VAL A 174 1.68 3.63 -1.76
N ASP A 175 2.58 2.81 -1.21
CA ASP A 175 4.00 2.70 -1.60
C ASP A 175 4.21 2.15 -3.03
N GLU A 176 3.45 2.60 -4.02
CA GLU A 176 3.67 2.33 -5.43
C GLU A 176 3.62 3.66 -6.19
N ASN A 177 4.57 3.84 -7.09
CA ASN A 177 4.66 5.00 -7.96
C ASN A 177 3.64 4.84 -9.09
N THR A 178 2.63 5.70 -9.16
CA THR A 178 1.61 5.63 -10.23
C THR A 178 2.24 5.77 -11.61
N ASN A 179 3.38 6.47 -11.73
CA ASN A 179 4.18 6.58 -12.96
C ASN A 179 5.18 5.43 -13.17
N ARG A 180 5.00 4.25 -12.55
CA ARG A 180 5.97 3.15 -12.68
C ARG A 180 6.14 2.76 -14.15
N GLY A 181 7.35 2.98 -14.66
CA GLY A 181 7.73 2.65 -16.04
C GLY A 181 7.29 3.68 -17.08
N ALA A 182 6.67 4.80 -16.68
CA ALA A 182 6.22 5.86 -17.58
C ALA A 182 7.25 6.99 -17.75
N GLY A 183 8.22 7.09 -16.84
CA GLY A 183 9.06 8.29 -16.69
C GLY A 183 8.38 9.31 -15.77
N GLY A 184 8.85 10.56 -15.79
CA GLY A 184 8.26 11.67 -15.03
C GLY A 184 8.42 11.58 -13.50
N SER A 185 7.56 12.35 -12.82
CA SER A 185 7.52 12.53 -11.37
C SER A 185 7.26 11.21 -10.63
N LYS A 186 7.70 11.12 -9.37
CA LYS A 186 7.36 10.00 -8.49
C LYS A 186 6.07 10.34 -7.76
N VAL A 187 4.95 9.93 -8.35
CA VAL A 187 3.62 10.24 -7.85
C VAL A 187 3.10 9.13 -6.96
N PHE A 188 2.63 9.48 -5.76
CA PHE A 188 2.10 8.55 -4.77
C PHE A 188 0.72 9.00 -4.29
N ILE A 189 -0.17 8.02 -4.12
CA ILE A 189 -1.46 8.22 -3.46
C ILE A 189 -1.27 8.02 -1.95
N TRP A 190 -1.96 8.81 -1.14
CA TRP A 190 -1.94 8.76 0.31
C TRP A 190 -3.36 8.68 0.84
N TYR A 191 -3.56 7.95 1.92
CA TYR A 191 -4.85 7.88 2.57
C TYR A 191 -4.72 7.93 4.09
N ARG A 192 -5.78 8.37 4.77
CA ARG A 192 -5.88 8.30 6.23
C ARG A 192 -7.05 7.41 6.61
N GLN A 193 -6.88 6.64 7.67
CA GLN A 193 -7.89 5.69 8.16
C GLN A 193 -8.49 6.16 9.48
N THR A 194 -9.77 5.86 9.69
CA THR A 194 -10.49 6.01 10.97
C THR A 194 -11.25 4.72 11.30
N THR A 195 -11.75 4.59 12.53
CA THR A 195 -12.70 3.53 12.91
C THR A 195 -14.15 4.01 12.92
N ASP A 196 -14.40 5.30 12.67
CA ASP A 196 -15.74 5.87 12.56
C ASP A 196 -16.25 5.84 11.10
N PRO A 197 -17.21 4.98 10.75
CA PRO A 197 -17.72 4.89 9.39
C PRO A 197 -18.39 6.18 8.91
N LYS A 198 -18.88 7.06 9.81
CA LYS A 198 -19.53 8.32 9.42
C LYS A 198 -18.57 9.34 8.82
N ARG A 199 -17.27 9.16 9.04
CA ARG A 199 -16.21 10.02 8.51
C ARG A 199 -15.58 9.47 7.24
N ALA A 200 -15.97 8.27 6.83
CA ALA A 200 -15.40 7.59 5.70
C ALA A 200 -15.74 8.29 4.37
N LEU A 201 -14.87 8.09 3.39
CA LEU A 201 -15.15 8.39 2.00
C LEU A 201 -16.18 7.38 1.46
N ALA A 202 -17.10 7.88 0.64
CA ALA A 202 -18.19 7.09 0.06
C ALA A 202 -17.83 6.53 -1.32
N ASP A 203 -17.05 7.27 -2.12
CA ASP A 203 -16.69 6.86 -3.48
C ASP A 203 -15.36 7.50 -3.93
N LEU A 204 -14.69 6.81 -4.87
CA LEU A 204 -13.51 7.29 -5.58
C LEU A 204 -13.72 7.16 -7.09
N LYS A 205 -13.27 8.17 -7.84
CA LYS A 205 -13.25 8.17 -9.32
C LYS A 205 -11.89 8.61 -9.83
N VAL A 206 -11.61 8.24 -11.07
CA VAL A 206 -10.43 8.71 -11.81
C VAL A 206 -10.91 9.33 -13.12
N SER A 207 -10.40 10.51 -13.45
CA SER A 207 -10.59 11.15 -14.75
C SER A 207 -9.30 11.05 -15.55
N ILE A 208 -9.39 10.70 -16.83
CA ILE A 208 -8.25 10.65 -17.77
C ILE A 208 -8.37 11.66 -18.92
N ASN A 209 -9.34 12.56 -18.84
CA ASN A 209 -9.59 13.64 -19.78
C ASN A 209 -10.48 14.73 -19.15
N ASP A 210 -10.54 15.91 -19.78
CA ASP A 210 -11.29 17.07 -19.29
C ASP A 210 -12.81 16.86 -19.20
N LYS A 211 -13.37 16.00 -20.06
CA LYS A 211 -14.80 15.72 -20.06
C LYS A 211 -15.20 15.02 -18.76
N GLU A 212 -14.48 13.96 -18.40
CA GLU A 212 -14.68 13.23 -17.14
C GLU A 212 -14.41 14.13 -15.93
N ALA A 213 -13.36 14.95 -15.97
CA ALA A 213 -13.06 15.90 -14.91
C ALA A 213 -14.23 16.87 -14.64
N ARG A 214 -14.82 17.45 -15.70
CA ARG A 214 -16.01 18.30 -15.60
C ARG A 214 -17.22 17.52 -15.07
N GLU A 215 -17.46 16.32 -15.59
CA GLU A 215 -18.57 15.48 -15.13
C GLU A 215 -18.51 15.16 -13.64
N TYR A 216 -17.32 14.87 -13.09
CA TYR A 216 -17.16 14.60 -11.66
C TYR A 216 -17.28 15.87 -10.81
N GLN A 217 -16.80 17.01 -11.32
CA GLN A 217 -16.99 18.31 -10.67
C GLN A 217 -18.50 18.65 -10.58
N ASP A 218 -19.26 18.46 -11.66
CA ASP A 218 -20.71 18.69 -11.71
C ASP A 218 -21.48 17.75 -10.76
N GLN A 219 -20.92 16.56 -10.49
CA GLN A 219 -21.43 15.60 -9.51
C GLN A 219 -20.95 15.88 -8.07
N ASN A 220 -20.30 17.02 -7.82
CA ASN A 220 -19.77 17.45 -6.53
C ASN A 220 -18.69 16.53 -5.94
N TYR A 221 -17.92 15.84 -6.77
CA TYR A 221 -16.70 15.21 -6.30
C TYR A 221 -15.62 16.26 -6.04
N ARG A 222 -14.76 15.99 -5.06
CA ARG A 222 -13.59 16.80 -4.73
C ARG A 222 -12.35 16.23 -5.42
N ASN A 223 -11.57 17.09 -6.05
CA ASN A 223 -10.31 16.73 -6.70
C ASN A 223 -9.16 16.70 -5.68
N VAL A 224 -8.27 15.70 -5.79
CA VAL A 224 -7.02 15.59 -5.00
C VAL A 224 -5.94 16.62 -5.42
N ASN A 225 -6.14 17.30 -6.55
CA ASN A 225 -5.36 18.39 -7.12
C ASN A 225 -3.87 18.08 -7.35
N VAL A 226 -3.58 16.84 -7.76
CA VAL A 226 -2.27 16.39 -8.23
C VAL A 226 -2.49 15.52 -9.46
N ASN A 227 -1.73 15.75 -10.53
CA ASN A 227 -1.75 14.91 -11.72
C ASN A 227 -1.08 13.58 -11.38
N LEU A 228 -1.84 12.48 -11.41
CA LEU A 228 -1.32 11.13 -11.15
C LEU A 228 -0.37 10.62 -12.25
N ASN A 229 -0.31 11.33 -13.37
CA ASN A 229 0.53 11.04 -14.52
C ASN A 229 1.56 12.16 -14.77
N ASP A 230 1.97 12.87 -13.70
CA ASP A 230 2.76 14.10 -13.77
C ASP A 230 4.14 13.92 -14.41
N GLU A 231 4.57 14.94 -15.17
CA GLU A 231 5.81 14.96 -15.97
C GLU A 231 6.00 13.78 -16.94
N THR A 232 4.92 13.05 -17.26
CA THR A 232 4.94 12.05 -18.35
C THR A 232 4.48 12.68 -19.66
N CYS A 233 4.58 11.91 -20.76
CA CYS A 233 3.99 12.28 -22.04
C CYS A 233 2.50 11.92 -22.17
N GLY A 234 1.86 11.41 -21.11
CA GLY A 234 0.49 10.93 -21.12
C GLY A 234 -0.57 11.99 -20.82
N ASN A 235 -1.80 11.53 -20.67
CA ASN A 235 -2.94 12.37 -20.32
C ASN A 235 -2.80 12.92 -18.90
N GLN A 236 -3.48 14.04 -18.62
CA GLN A 236 -3.71 14.44 -17.24
C GLN A 236 -4.67 13.46 -16.57
N VAL A 237 -4.24 12.90 -15.44
CA VAL A 237 -5.01 11.94 -14.66
C VAL A 237 -5.25 12.50 -13.27
N TYR A 238 -6.50 12.54 -12.82
CA TYR A 238 -6.83 13.06 -11.49
C TYR A 238 -7.69 12.08 -10.70
N LEU A 239 -7.42 12.03 -9.40
CA LEU A 239 -8.22 11.30 -8.42
C LEU A 239 -9.28 12.22 -7.82
N TRP A 240 -10.48 11.68 -7.70
CA TRP A 240 -11.66 12.37 -7.19
C TRP A 240 -12.29 11.56 -6.08
N TYR A 241 -12.80 12.24 -5.06
CA TYR A 241 -13.44 11.59 -3.93
C TYR A 241 -14.74 12.26 -3.52
N LYS A 242 -15.60 11.49 -2.86
CA LYS A 242 -16.84 11.99 -2.28
C LYS A 242 -16.92 11.57 -0.81
N GLN A 243 -17.27 12.51 0.05
CA GLN A 243 -17.49 12.27 1.47
C GLN A 243 -18.95 12.63 1.78
N GLU A 244 -19.77 11.59 1.90
CA GLU A 244 -21.19 11.69 2.23
C GLU A 244 -21.58 10.49 3.10
N GLU A 245 -22.69 10.60 3.82
CA GLU A 245 -23.21 9.46 4.59
C GLU A 245 -23.52 8.32 3.64
N SER A 246 -22.80 7.21 3.79
CA SER A 246 -22.88 6.06 2.90
C SER A 246 -23.08 4.79 3.72
N SER A 247 -23.99 3.94 3.28
CA SER A 247 -24.15 2.58 3.81
C SER A 247 -23.01 1.65 3.38
N ASN A 248 -22.12 2.10 2.48
CA ASN A 248 -21.02 1.31 1.91
C ASN A 248 -19.71 2.14 1.90
N PRO A 249 -19.18 2.51 3.09
CA PRO A 249 -17.97 3.34 3.20
C PRO A 249 -16.73 2.60 2.70
N ILE A 250 -15.77 3.32 2.11
CA ILE A 250 -14.53 2.71 1.62
C ILE A 250 -13.69 2.20 2.80
N LYS A 251 -13.39 0.90 2.80
CA LYS A 251 -12.60 0.20 3.81
C LYS A 251 -11.12 0.10 3.44
N ALA A 252 -10.83 -0.14 2.15
CA ALA A 252 -9.46 -0.31 1.68
C ALA A 252 -9.29 0.16 0.23
N ILE A 253 -8.06 0.53 -0.11
CA ILE A 253 -7.65 0.83 -1.49
C ILE A 253 -6.40 0.04 -1.86
N ALA A 254 -6.23 -0.24 -3.15
CA ALA A 254 -5.04 -0.91 -3.66
C ALA A 254 -4.75 -0.48 -5.10
N LEU A 255 -3.47 -0.40 -5.48
CA LEU A 255 -3.07 -0.22 -6.88
C LEU A 255 -2.81 -1.57 -7.54
N LEU A 256 -3.57 -1.89 -8.57
CA LEU A 256 -3.46 -3.12 -9.33
C LEU A 256 -2.60 -2.90 -10.58
N LEU A 257 -1.35 -3.36 -10.51
CA LEU A 257 -0.42 -3.35 -11.65
C LEU A 257 -0.60 -4.57 -12.55
N ASN A 258 -0.90 -5.74 -11.95
CA ASN A 258 -1.25 -6.92 -12.73
C ASN A 258 -2.72 -6.86 -13.11
N THR A 259 -3.03 -6.10 -14.16
CA THR A 259 -4.41 -5.87 -14.62
C THR A 259 -5.11 -7.14 -15.10
N ALA A 260 -4.39 -8.23 -15.36
CA ALA A 260 -4.97 -9.54 -15.64
C ALA A 260 -5.80 -10.10 -14.46
N LEU A 261 -5.59 -9.60 -13.23
CA LEU A 261 -6.35 -10.01 -12.04
C LEU A 261 -7.58 -9.14 -11.78
N ALA A 262 -7.93 -8.20 -12.67
CA ALA A 262 -9.05 -7.29 -12.47
C ALA A 262 -10.37 -8.03 -12.20
N ASP A 263 -10.63 -9.13 -12.90
CA ASP A 263 -11.83 -9.94 -12.69
C ASP A 263 -11.83 -10.68 -11.35
N ASP A 264 -10.68 -11.12 -10.87
CA ASP A 264 -10.58 -11.78 -9.57
C ASP A 264 -10.79 -10.78 -8.42
N TYR A 265 -10.32 -9.55 -8.61
CA TYR A 265 -10.63 -8.44 -7.70
C TYR A 265 -12.13 -8.11 -7.68
N ARG A 266 -12.80 -8.09 -8.84
CA ARG A 266 -14.27 -7.92 -8.89
C ARG A 266 -15.02 -9.05 -8.21
N LYS A 267 -14.64 -10.30 -8.46
CA LYS A 267 -15.26 -11.48 -7.82
C LYS A 267 -15.10 -11.45 -6.30
N ALA A 268 -14.00 -10.87 -5.81
CA ALA A 268 -13.76 -10.66 -4.38
C ALA A 268 -14.53 -9.46 -3.78
N GLY A 269 -15.33 -8.75 -4.58
CA GLY A 269 -16.17 -7.65 -4.14
C GLY A 269 -15.51 -6.27 -4.20
N LEU A 270 -14.39 -6.13 -4.90
CA LEU A 270 -13.76 -4.82 -5.13
C LEU A 270 -14.35 -4.14 -6.37
N THR A 271 -14.52 -2.82 -6.28
CA THR A 271 -14.71 -1.97 -7.45
C THR A 271 -13.33 -1.69 -8.05
N VAL A 272 -13.12 -2.16 -9.28
CA VAL A 272 -11.94 -1.83 -10.08
C VAL A 272 -12.26 -0.60 -10.92
N ILE A 273 -11.61 0.52 -10.65
CA ILE A 273 -11.75 1.74 -11.45
C ILE A 273 -10.93 1.53 -12.73
N GLU A 274 -11.60 1.12 -13.81
CA GLU A 274 -10.99 0.85 -15.14
C GLU A 274 -10.60 2.14 -15.88
N LYS A 275 -9.75 2.92 -15.23
CA LYS A 275 -9.13 4.12 -15.77
C LYS A 275 -7.64 3.96 -15.56
N ASP A 276 -6.92 3.83 -16.66
CA ASP A 276 -5.47 3.65 -16.60
C ASP A 276 -4.82 4.89 -16.00
N LEU A 277 -4.14 4.73 -14.87
CA LEU A 277 -3.40 5.82 -14.24
C LEU A 277 -2.22 6.32 -15.08
N ASN A 278 -1.77 5.50 -16.04
CA ASN A 278 -0.75 5.81 -17.04
C ASN A 278 -1.35 6.15 -18.41
N ALA A 279 -2.64 6.48 -18.50
CA ALA A 279 -3.31 6.74 -19.77
C ALA A 279 -2.53 7.71 -20.67
N GLY A 280 -2.40 7.37 -21.96
CA GLY A 280 -1.73 8.21 -22.96
C GLY A 280 -0.21 8.09 -23.00
N ASN A 281 0.42 7.36 -22.09
CA ASN A 281 1.85 7.03 -22.18
C ASN A 281 2.06 5.54 -22.59
N CYS A 282 3.31 5.14 -22.88
CA CYS A 282 3.63 3.78 -23.35
C CYS A 282 3.87 2.77 -22.22
N SER A 283 3.48 3.09 -20.98
CA SER A 283 3.72 2.23 -19.82
C SER A 283 2.63 1.17 -19.62
N HIS A 284 2.80 0.35 -18.59
CA HIS A 284 1.81 -0.64 -18.21
C HIS A 284 0.62 0.02 -17.56
N ALA A 285 -0.57 -0.49 -17.89
CA ALA A 285 -1.80 -0.02 -17.29
C ALA A 285 -1.79 -0.30 -15.78
N GLN A 286 -2.31 0.66 -15.01
CA GLN A 286 -2.48 0.52 -13.57
C GLN A 286 -3.88 0.98 -13.18
N TYR A 287 -4.56 0.19 -12.34
CA TYR A 287 -5.92 0.50 -11.89
C TYR A 287 -5.97 0.71 -10.39
N LEU A 288 -6.81 1.66 -9.96
CA LEU A 288 -7.17 1.82 -8.56
C LEU A 288 -8.33 0.88 -8.23
N CYS A 289 -8.15 0.06 -7.19
CA CYS A 289 -9.19 -0.81 -6.65
C CYS A 289 -9.64 -0.31 -5.29
N VAL A 290 -10.96 -0.38 -5.05
CA VAL A 290 -11.56 0.02 -3.77
C VAL A 290 -12.42 -1.12 -3.22
N TYR A 291 -12.33 -1.35 -1.92
CA TYR A 291 -13.20 -2.28 -1.20
C TYR A 291 -14.09 -1.50 -0.24
N GLN A 292 -15.40 -1.76 -0.27
CA GLN A 292 -16.42 -1.03 0.48
C GLN A 292 -17.15 -1.93 1.49
#